data_AF-A0A1I4H857-F1
#
_entry.id   AF-A0A1I4H857-F1
#
_cell.length_a   1.000
_cell.length_b   1.000
_cell.length_c   1.000
_cell.angle_alpha   90.00
_cell.angle_beta   90.00
_cell.angle_gamma   90.00
#
_symmetry.space_group_name_H-M   'P 1'
#
loop_
_entity.id
_entity.type
_entity.pdbx_description
1 polymer ?
#
loop_
_entity_poly.entity_id
_entity_poly.type
_entity_poly.pdbx_seq_one_letter_code
_entity_poly.pdbx_strand_id
1 'polypeptide(L)'
;MYQYAFRNMPKRFKNVLLATTILGLVTMNIAILVSDSFHTAAFAALGTALGYTVGSKLTDKMLSRSPMVNRKNDVALATQELSKKNQALQRQSSELSKQNRSLKEKSVNLNRRINNKSDKIQQFSKRAAERSTISAARNLSSLSGEAIPLLGIAVIAGVTVWNVHDSCQMLKDLNELNAEFKLQQHLEEKQTVCGIEVPTKEEILTEMQENWFIAYENARDAVNHAADEIPEMLEIPELSLSVKRYWAMLMETLEKFMASIPDFFKDW
;
A
#
# COMPACT_ATOMS: atom_id res chain seq x y z
N MET A 1 8.79 13.84 100.26
CA MET A 1 9.87 12.83 100.39
C MET A 1 10.88 12.84 99.23
N TYR A 2 10.48 13.11 97.98
CA TYR A 2 11.39 13.13 96.82
C TYR A 2 12.43 14.26 96.79
N GLN A 3 12.15 15.43 97.37
CA GLN A 3 13.11 16.55 97.40
C GLN A 3 14.33 16.30 98.30
N TYR A 4 14.24 15.41 99.30
CA TYR A 4 15.34 15.15 100.22
C TYR A 4 16.39 14.18 99.67
N ALA A 5 16.00 13.25 98.79
CA ALA A 5 16.90 12.27 98.19
C ALA A 5 17.83 12.88 97.12
N PHE A 6 17.40 13.93 96.43
CA PHE A 6 18.20 14.56 95.36
C PHE A 6 19.33 15.46 95.88
N ARG A 7 19.25 15.92 97.14
CA ARG A 7 20.18 16.92 97.68
C ARG A 7 21.56 16.33 98.00
N ASN A 8 21.62 15.12 98.57
CA ASN A 8 22.86 14.47 99.05
C ASN A 8 23.59 13.58 98.01
N MET A 9 23.17 13.62 96.75
CA MET A 9 23.71 12.74 95.71
C MET A 9 25.01 13.31 95.11
N PRO A 10 26.07 12.49 94.89
CA PRO A 10 27.35 12.97 94.41
C PRO A 10 27.23 13.61 93.02
N LYS A 11 27.96 14.71 92.78
CA LYS A 11 27.88 15.51 91.53
C LYS A 11 27.99 14.66 90.26
N ARG A 12 28.84 13.62 90.28
CA ARG A 12 29.00 12.67 89.16
C ARG A 12 27.70 11.90 88.86
N PHE A 13 26.99 11.46 89.89
CA PHE A 13 25.73 10.73 89.73
C PHE A 13 24.62 11.65 89.19
N LYS A 14 24.56 12.91 89.66
CA LYS A 14 23.62 13.91 89.11
C LYS A 14 23.87 14.15 87.62
N ASN A 15 25.13 14.28 87.21
CA ASN A 15 25.49 14.47 85.81
C ASN A 15 25.19 13.23 84.96
N VAL A 16 25.41 12.03 85.48
CA VAL A 16 25.04 10.77 84.80
C VAL A 16 23.52 10.70 84.61
N LEU A 17 22.73 11.03 85.63
CA LEU A 17 21.27 11.03 85.54
C LEU A 17 20.74 12.08 84.55
N LEU A 18 21.36 13.26 84.50
CA LEU A 18 21.02 14.29 83.50
C LEU A 18 21.44 13.86 82.09
N ALA A 19 22.61 13.24 81.93
CA ALA A 19 23.06 12.75 80.64
C ALA A 19 22.18 11.61 80.10
N THR A 20 21.77 10.67 80.97
CA THR A 20 20.90 9.55 80.56
C THR A 20 19.49 10.01 80.22
N THR A 21 18.97 11.02 80.90
CA THR A 21 17.65 11.61 80.57
C THR A 21 17.69 12.37 79.25
N ILE A 22 18.71 13.19 79.00
CA ILE A 22 18.87 13.88 77.71
C ILE A 22 19.07 12.87 76.58
N LEU A 23 19.95 11.88 76.77
CA LEU A 23 20.19 10.84 75.78
C LEU A 23 18.91 10.04 75.51
N GLY A 24 18.17 9.68 76.56
CA GLY A 24 16.88 8.99 76.46
C GLY A 24 15.83 9.80 75.71
N LEU A 25 15.77 11.12 75.92
CA LEU A 25 14.86 11.99 75.17
C LEU A 25 15.24 12.05 73.69
N VAL A 26 16.53 12.19 73.37
CA VAL A 26 17.02 12.24 71.98
C VAL A 26 16.74 10.91 71.28
N THR A 27 17.07 9.78 71.92
CA THR A 27 16.83 8.45 71.33
C THR A 27 15.34 8.17 71.15
N MET A 28 14.49 8.59 72.09
CA MET A 28 13.03 8.45 71.98
C MET A 28 12.47 9.30 70.82
N ASN A 29 12.93 10.53 70.65
CA ASN A 29 12.50 11.39 69.53
C ASN A 29 12.90 10.80 68.17
N ILE A 30 14.11 10.24 68.06
CA ILE A 30 14.58 9.56 66.84
C ILE A 30 13.74 8.30 66.59
N ALA A 31 13.49 7.49 67.62
CA ALA A 31 12.70 6.26 67.50
C ALA A 31 11.26 6.53 67.07
N ILE A 32 10.61 7.59 67.58
CA ILE A 32 9.25 8.02 67.20
C ILE A 32 9.20 8.46 65.73
N LEU A 33 10.24 9.09 65.20
CA LEU A 33 10.27 9.55 63.80
C LEU A 33 10.50 8.41 62.80
N VAL A 34 11.32 7.43 63.18
CA VAL A 34 11.77 6.36 62.29
C VAL A 34 10.83 5.15 62.32
N SER A 35 10.15 4.90 63.44
CA SER A 35 9.38 3.68 63.62
C SER A 35 7.91 3.93 63.92
N ASP A 36 7.07 3.36 63.06
CA ASP A 36 5.62 3.35 63.19
C ASP A 36 5.14 2.72 64.51
N SER A 37 5.82 1.68 65.00
CA SER A 37 5.43 0.99 66.23
C SER A 37 5.75 1.80 67.48
N PHE A 38 6.90 2.49 67.51
CA PHE A 38 7.28 3.37 68.62
C PHE A 38 6.43 4.63 68.67
N HIS A 39 6.14 5.24 67.51
CA HIS A 39 5.19 6.35 67.44
C HIS A 39 3.82 5.94 67.99
N THR A 40 3.28 4.80 67.54
CA THR A 40 1.96 4.32 67.99
C THR A 40 1.93 4.05 69.50
N ALA A 41 2.96 3.39 70.05
CA ALA A 41 3.05 3.12 71.48
C ALA A 41 3.21 4.40 72.33
N ALA A 42 4.05 5.33 71.89
CA ALA A 42 4.27 6.60 72.59
C ALA A 42 3.01 7.48 72.61
N PHE A 43 2.30 7.57 71.48
CA PHE A 43 1.05 8.31 71.40
C PHE A 43 -0.11 7.63 72.11
N ALA A 44 -0.15 6.29 72.16
CA ALA A 44 -1.11 5.56 72.97
C ALA A 44 -0.89 5.80 74.48
N ALA A 45 0.36 5.78 74.94
CA ALA A 45 0.71 6.08 76.33
C ALA A 45 0.43 7.54 76.72
N LEU A 46 0.69 8.49 75.81
CA LEU A 46 0.27 9.88 75.98
C LEU A 46 -1.26 10.02 76.01
N GLY A 47 -1.96 9.28 75.16
CA GLY A 47 -3.42 9.24 75.10
C GLY A 47 -4.06 8.69 76.37
N THR A 48 -3.47 7.67 77.01
CA THR A 48 -3.98 7.14 78.29
C THR A 48 -3.73 8.10 79.45
N ALA A 49 -2.57 8.78 79.48
CA ALA A 49 -2.26 9.78 80.49
C ALA A 49 -3.15 11.04 80.38
N LEU A 50 -3.39 11.51 79.15
CA LEU A 50 -4.22 12.69 78.89
C LEU A 50 -5.72 12.38 78.90
N GLY A 51 -6.13 11.16 78.55
CA GLY A 51 -7.53 10.72 78.60
C GLY A 51 -8.13 10.78 80.01
N TYR A 52 -7.30 10.61 81.04
CA TYR A 52 -7.69 10.74 82.44
C TYR A 52 -7.96 12.20 82.87
N THR A 53 -7.46 13.18 82.12
CA THR A 53 -7.47 14.61 82.51
C THR A 53 -8.25 15.53 81.57
N VAL A 54 -8.37 15.19 80.28
CA VAL A 54 -8.88 16.11 79.24
C VAL A 54 -10.08 15.54 78.44
N GLY A 55 -10.42 14.26 78.61
CA GLY A 55 -11.58 13.61 77.98
C GLY A 55 -11.33 13.11 76.56
N SER A 56 -11.94 11.97 76.21
CA SER A 56 -11.65 11.17 75.00
C SER A 56 -11.78 11.93 73.67
N LYS A 57 -12.76 12.84 73.55
CA LYS A 57 -13.01 13.60 72.31
C LYS A 57 -11.83 14.48 71.86
N LEU A 58 -11.04 15.02 72.79
CA LEU A 58 -9.93 15.91 72.44
C LEU A 58 -8.68 15.10 72.02
N THR A 59 -8.48 13.94 72.66
CA THR A 59 -7.43 12.97 72.32
C THR A 59 -7.62 12.42 70.91
N ASP A 60 -8.84 12.05 70.54
CA ASP A 60 -9.16 11.55 69.19
C ASP A 60 -8.91 12.62 68.11
N LYS A 61 -9.23 13.89 68.41
CA LYS A 61 -9.04 15.02 67.49
C LYS A 61 -7.55 15.34 67.27
N MET A 62 -6.72 15.21 68.29
CA MET A 62 -5.25 15.38 68.18
C MET A 62 -4.61 14.21 67.41
N LEU A 63 -5.02 12.98 67.69
CA LEU A 63 -4.52 11.79 66.99
C LEU A 63 -4.88 11.81 65.50
N SER A 64 -6.07 12.30 65.16
CA SER A 64 -6.50 12.47 63.76
C SER A 64 -5.71 13.51 62.96
N ARG A 65 -4.98 14.42 63.63
CA ARG A 65 -4.15 15.48 63.00
C ARG A 65 -2.65 15.18 63.03
N SER A 66 -2.23 13.97 63.41
CA SER A 66 -0.82 13.60 63.43
C SER A 66 -0.19 13.61 62.02
N PRO A 67 1.04 14.15 61.85
CA PRO A 67 1.76 14.15 60.56
C PRO A 67 1.93 12.77 59.93
N MET A 68 2.02 11.70 60.75
CA MET A 68 2.16 10.33 60.26
C MET A 68 0.88 9.82 59.60
N VAL A 69 -0.29 10.22 60.10
CA VAL A 69 -1.59 9.85 59.50
C VAL A 69 -1.76 10.51 58.14
N ASN A 70 -1.42 11.80 58.02
CA ASN A 70 -1.42 12.51 56.75
C ASN A 70 -0.44 11.86 55.74
N ARG A 71 0.79 11.54 56.18
CA ARG A 71 1.77 10.85 55.32
C ARG A 71 1.28 9.48 54.85
N LYS A 72 0.62 8.69 55.71
CA LYS A 72 0.04 7.39 55.32
C LYS A 72 -1.09 7.56 54.30
N ASN A 73 -1.93 8.58 54.47
CA ASN A 73 -2.97 8.92 53.49
C ASN A 73 -2.37 9.36 52.15
N ASP A 74 -1.35 10.22 52.17
CA ASP A 74 -0.67 10.69 50.95
C ASP A 74 0.02 9.55 50.20
N VAL A 75 0.70 8.67 50.92
CA VAL A 75 1.32 7.47 50.33
C VAL A 75 0.25 6.52 49.78
N ALA A 76 -0.87 6.34 50.47
CA ALA A 76 -1.98 5.53 49.98
C ALA A 76 -2.62 6.14 48.71
N LEU A 77 -2.81 7.45 48.68
CA LEU A 77 -3.32 8.19 47.52
C LEU A 77 -2.37 8.09 46.33
N ALA A 78 -1.07 8.34 46.54
CA ALA A 78 -0.04 8.22 45.50
C ALA A 78 0.08 6.78 44.98
N THR A 79 -0.02 5.78 45.86
CA THR A 79 -0.01 4.37 45.47
C THR A 79 -1.24 4.01 44.64
N GLN A 80 -2.42 4.54 45.01
CA GLN A 80 -3.65 4.36 44.24
C GLN A 80 -3.56 5.03 42.87
N GLU A 81 -3.04 6.26 42.79
CA GLU A 81 -2.84 6.98 41.54
C GLU A 81 -1.84 6.26 40.63
N LEU A 82 -0.72 5.80 41.18
CA LEU A 82 0.28 5.04 40.44
C LEU A 82 -0.28 3.71 39.94
N SER A 83 -1.07 3.01 40.76
CA SER A 83 -1.79 1.79 40.36
C SER A 83 -2.76 2.07 39.20
N LYS A 84 -3.54 3.17 39.27
CA LYS A 84 -4.43 3.60 38.18
C LYS A 84 -3.66 3.92 36.90
N LYS A 85 -2.54 4.64 36.98
CA LYS A 85 -1.68 4.95 35.83
C LYS A 85 -1.06 3.69 35.22
N ASN A 86 -0.56 2.77 36.04
CA ASN A 86 -0.02 1.49 35.57
C ASN A 86 -1.10 0.64 34.87
N GLN A 87 -2.31 0.57 35.43
CA GLN A 87 -3.42 -0.11 34.77
C GLN A 87 -3.80 0.55 33.44
N ALA A 88 -3.82 1.89 33.38
CA ALA A 88 -4.10 2.63 32.16
C ALA A 88 -3.03 2.39 31.09
N LEU A 89 -1.74 2.42 31.47
CA LEU A 89 -0.62 2.09 30.58
C LEU A 89 -0.70 0.65 30.07
N GLN A 90 -1.03 -0.30 30.93
CA GLN A 90 -1.19 -1.70 30.54
C GLN A 90 -2.34 -1.88 29.54
N ARG A 91 -3.46 -1.19 29.74
CA ARG A 91 -4.57 -1.17 28.78
C ARG A 91 -4.16 -0.57 27.45
N GLN A 92 -3.45 0.56 27.46
CA GLN A 92 -2.97 1.21 26.23
C GLN A 92 -1.97 0.30 25.49
N SER A 93 -1.05 -0.36 26.19
CA SER A 93 -0.13 -1.32 25.58
C SER A 93 -0.85 -2.51 24.94
N SER A 94 -1.91 -3.02 25.59
CA SER A 94 -2.73 -4.09 25.03
C SER A 94 -3.49 -3.63 23.77
N GLU A 95 -4.07 -2.44 23.82
CA GLU A 95 -4.79 -1.85 22.70
C GLU A 95 -3.87 -1.57 21.51
N LEU A 96 -2.70 -0.99 21.75
CA LEU A 96 -1.70 -0.73 20.72
C LEU A 96 -1.19 -2.04 20.09
N SER A 97 -1.02 -3.10 20.89
CA SER A 97 -0.70 -4.43 20.38
C SER A 97 -1.81 -4.99 19.49
N LYS A 98 -3.09 -4.77 19.81
CA LYS A 98 -4.21 -5.20 18.96
C LYS A 98 -4.26 -4.42 17.65
N GLN A 99 -4.07 -3.10 17.71
CA GLN A 99 -4.02 -2.25 16.53
C GLN A 99 -2.85 -2.62 15.62
N ASN A 100 -1.66 -2.87 16.18
CA ASN A 100 -0.51 -3.34 15.40
C ASN A 100 -0.76 -4.69 14.73
N ARG A 101 -1.43 -5.63 15.40
CA ARG A 101 -1.83 -6.90 14.78
C ARG A 101 -2.82 -6.67 13.64
N SER A 102 -3.86 -5.86 13.87
CA SER A 102 -4.85 -5.54 12.84
C SER A 102 -4.24 -4.82 11.64
N LEU A 103 -3.34 -3.86 11.86
CA LEU A 103 -2.61 -3.16 10.81
C LEU A 103 -1.71 -4.11 10.03
N LYS A 104 -1.01 -5.02 10.72
CA LYS A 104 -0.19 -6.05 10.08
C LYS A 104 -1.03 -6.99 9.22
N GLU A 105 -2.16 -7.46 9.73
CA GLU A 105 -3.10 -8.30 8.97
C GLU A 105 -3.65 -7.58 7.74
N LYS A 106 -4.07 -6.31 7.88
CA LYS A 106 -4.52 -5.47 6.77
C LYS A 106 -3.39 -5.28 5.75
N SER A 107 -2.18 -4.99 6.19
CA SER A 107 -1.01 -4.83 5.33
C SER A 107 -0.71 -6.11 4.53
N VAL A 108 -0.75 -7.29 5.17
CA VAL A 108 -0.55 -8.57 4.47
C VAL A 108 -1.68 -8.86 3.48
N ASN A 109 -2.93 -8.57 3.84
CA ASN A 109 -4.08 -8.76 2.94
C ASN A 109 -4.01 -7.81 1.74
N LEU A 110 -3.71 -6.53 1.96
CA LEU A 110 -3.52 -5.55 0.88
C LEU A 110 -2.37 -5.98 -0.03
N ASN A 111 -1.22 -6.40 0.53
CA ASN A 111 -0.09 -6.85 -0.25
C ASN A 111 -0.43 -8.10 -1.08
N ARG A 112 -1.16 -9.06 -0.51
CA ARG A 112 -1.67 -10.23 -1.24
C ARG A 112 -2.61 -9.81 -2.39
N ARG A 113 -3.51 -8.84 -2.16
CA ARG A 113 -4.41 -8.33 -3.21
C ARG A 113 -3.66 -7.61 -4.32
N ILE A 114 -2.63 -6.83 -3.98
CA ILE A 114 -1.76 -6.16 -4.96
C ILE A 114 -1.05 -7.21 -5.81
N ASN A 115 -0.41 -8.21 -5.19
CA ASN A 115 0.29 -9.28 -5.91
C ASN A 115 -0.65 -10.05 -6.85
N ASN A 116 -1.82 -10.48 -6.35
CA ASN A 116 -2.80 -11.19 -7.18
C ASN A 116 -3.31 -10.36 -8.37
N LYS A 117 -3.39 -9.02 -8.22
CA LYS A 117 -3.75 -8.12 -9.32
C LYS A 117 -2.58 -7.93 -10.28
N SER A 118 -1.35 -7.86 -9.77
CA SER A 118 -0.12 -7.77 -10.55
C SER A 118 0.01 -8.96 -11.52
N ASP A 119 -0.23 -10.19 -11.05
CA ASP A 119 -0.19 -11.39 -11.88
C ASP A 119 -1.23 -11.34 -13.01
N LYS A 120 -2.42 -10.80 -12.73
CA LYS A 120 -3.48 -10.64 -13.73
C LYS A 120 -3.12 -9.56 -14.76
N ILE A 121 -2.55 -8.44 -14.32
CA ILE A 121 -2.06 -7.37 -15.20
C ILE A 121 -0.95 -7.91 -16.11
N GLN A 122 -0.04 -8.71 -15.56
CA GLN A 122 1.02 -9.36 -16.31
C GLN A 122 0.48 -10.24 -17.44
N GLN A 123 -0.46 -11.14 -17.11
CA GLN A 123 -1.08 -12.01 -18.11
C GLN A 123 -1.88 -11.23 -19.15
N PHE A 124 -2.57 -10.16 -18.72
CA PHE A 124 -3.29 -9.29 -19.63
C PHE A 124 -2.33 -8.56 -20.59
N SER A 125 -1.26 -7.98 -20.06
CA SER A 125 -0.23 -7.26 -20.83
C SER A 125 0.39 -8.16 -21.90
N LYS A 126 0.77 -9.39 -21.54
CA LYS A 126 1.28 -10.38 -22.51
C LYS A 126 0.25 -10.70 -23.60
N ARG A 127 -0.99 -11.02 -23.23
CA ARG A 127 -2.04 -11.35 -24.21
C ARG A 127 -2.39 -10.15 -25.11
N ALA A 128 -2.39 -8.95 -24.56
CA ALA A 128 -2.63 -7.72 -25.32
C ALA A 128 -1.50 -7.49 -26.31
N ALA A 129 -0.25 -7.70 -25.90
CA ALA A 129 0.92 -7.58 -26.76
C ALA A 129 0.90 -8.60 -27.91
N GLU A 130 0.65 -9.87 -27.60
CA GLU A 130 0.56 -10.97 -28.57
C GLU A 130 -0.61 -10.77 -29.55
N ARG A 131 -1.73 -10.24 -29.09
CA ARG A 131 -2.84 -9.86 -29.99
C ARG A 131 -2.49 -8.65 -30.86
N SER A 132 -1.77 -7.68 -30.31
CA SER A 132 -1.31 -6.51 -31.06
C SER A 132 -0.39 -6.91 -32.20
N THR A 133 0.56 -7.83 -31.96
CA THR A 133 1.47 -8.31 -33.00
C THR A 133 0.72 -9.04 -34.11
N ILE A 134 -0.20 -9.93 -33.74
CA ILE A 134 -1.06 -10.64 -34.70
C ILE A 134 -1.92 -9.65 -35.49
N SER A 135 -2.47 -8.63 -34.84
CA SER A 135 -3.30 -7.61 -35.50
C SER A 135 -2.49 -6.74 -36.46
N ALA A 136 -1.29 -6.31 -36.06
CA ALA A 136 -0.39 -5.54 -36.92
C ALA A 136 0.03 -6.36 -38.15
N ALA A 137 0.38 -7.63 -37.96
CA ALA A 137 0.69 -8.55 -39.06
C ALA A 137 -0.51 -8.78 -39.99
N ARG A 138 -1.72 -8.93 -39.44
CA ARG A 138 -2.95 -9.07 -40.24
C ARG A 138 -3.26 -7.83 -41.06
N ASN A 139 -3.21 -6.65 -40.44
CA ASN A 139 -3.43 -5.38 -41.14
C ASN A 139 -2.42 -5.19 -42.27
N LEU A 140 -1.14 -5.51 -42.02
CA LEU A 140 -0.10 -5.49 -43.03
C LEU A 140 -0.39 -6.46 -44.18
N SER A 141 -0.77 -7.71 -43.87
CA SER A 141 -1.12 -8.70 -44.90
C SER A 141 -2.42 -8.40 -45.65
N SER A 142 -3.33 -7.64 -45.03
CA SER A 142 -4.63 -7.26 -45.63
C SER A 142 -4.49 -6.13 -46.65
N LEU A 143 -3.36 -5.40 -46.64
CA LEU A 143 -3.05 -4.32 -47.59
C LEU A 143 -3.30 -4.74 -49.04
N SER A 144 -2.85 -5.94 -49.42
CA SER A 144 -2.98 -6.47 -50.78
C SER A 144 -4.42 -6.90 -51.13
N GLY A 145 -5.24 -7.21 -50.14
CA GLY A 145 -6.63 -7.65 -50.31
C GLY A 145 -7.65 -6.50 -50.30
N GLU A 146 -7.35 -5.40 -49.62
CA GLU A 146 -8.26 -4.24 -49.45
C GLU A 146 -8.03 -3.11 -50.48
N ALA A 147 -7.04 -3.26 -51.36
CA ALA A 147 -6.70 -2.27 -52.38
C ALA A 147 -7.74 -2.25 -53.54
N ILE A 148 -8.96 -1.80 -53.27
CA ILE A 148 -10.01 -1.51 -54.26
C ILE A 148 -9.92 -0.01 -54.66
N PRO A 149 -10.11 0.38 -55.94
CA PRO A 149 -9.14 1.22 -56.64
C PRO A 149 -9.20 2.75 -56.41
N LEU A 150 -8.02 3.36 -56.58
CA LEU A 150 -7.66 4.78 -56.86
C LEU A 150 -7.41 5.75 -55.71
N LEU A 151 -8.26 5.81 -54.68
CA LEU A 151 -8.02 6.67 -53.51
C LEU A 151 -7.60 5.89 -52.26
N GLY A 152 -7.78 4.57 -52.31
CA GLY A 152 -7.52 3.67 -51.19
C GLY A 152 -6.04 3.51 -50.86
N ILE A 153 -5.13 3.36 -51.84
CA ILE A 153 -3.77 2.86 -51.55
C ILE A 153 -2.98 3.77 -50.63
N ALA A 154 -2.93 5.09 -50.89
CA ALA A 154 -2.22 6.02 -50.01
C ALA A 154 -2.90 6.14 -48.63
N VAL A 155 -4.23 6.07 -48.60
CA VAL A 155 -5.01 6.08 -47.34
C VAL A 155 -4.78 4.80 -46.54
N ILE A 156 -4.78 3.64 -47.19
CA ILE A 156 -4.58 2.31 -46.62
C ILE A 156 -3.13 2.18 -46.11
N ALA A 157 -2.14 2.59 -46.91
CA ALA A 157 -0.74 2.63 -46.48
C ALA A 157 -0.57 3.56 -45.27
N GLY A 158 -1.15 4.78 -45.32
CA GLY A 158 -1.11 5.73 -44.22
C GLY A 158 -1.80 5.22 -42.95
N VAL A 159 -2.99 4.62 -43.07
CA VAL A 159 -3.72 4.00 -41.94
C VAL A 159 -2.94 2.81 -41.38
N THR A 160 -2.27 2.02 -42.21
CA THR A 160 -1.43 0.90 -41.74
C THR A 160 -0.18 1.39 -41.02
N VAL A 161 0.51 2.42 -41.52
CA VAL A 161 1.59 3.10 -40.78
C VAL A 161 1.07 3.59 -39.43
N TRP A 162 -0.09 4.24 -39.41
CA TRP A 162 -0.70 4.72 -38.16
C TRP A 162 -1.04 3.58 -37.21
N ASN A 163 -1.59 2.48 -37.70
CA ASN A 163 -1.96 1.31 -36.91
C ASN A 163 -0.73 0.62 -36.32
N VAL A 164 0.36 0.49 -37.09
CA VAL A 164 1.64 -0.04 -36.60
C VAL A 164 2.23 0.90 -35.55
N HIS A 165 2.19 2.21 -35.80
CA HIS A 165 2.67 3.21 -34.85
C HIS A 165 1.90 3.17 -33.52
N ASP A 166 0.56 3.20 -33.57
CA ASP A 166 -0.30 3.17 -32.39
C ASP A 166 -0.11 1.86 -31.61
N SER A 167 -0.02 0.73 -32.33
CA SER A 167 0.29 -0.58 -31.74
C SER A 167 1.66 -0.58 -31.02
N CYS A 168 2.66 0.07 -31.61
CA CYS A 168 3.98 0.24 -31.00
C CYS A 168 3.93 1.12 -29.74
N GLN A 169 3.18 2.23 -29.75
CA GLN A 169 2.98 3.08 -28.56
C GLN A 169 2.24 2.31 -27.46
N MET A 170 1.17 1.58 -27.79
CA MET A 170 0.47 0.73 -26.83
C MET A 170 1.41 -0.30 -26.17
N LEU A 171 2.29 -0.94 -26.94
CA LEU A 171 3.27 -1.88 -26.38
C LEU A 171 4.30 -1.20 -25.47
N LYS A 172 4.68 0.04 -25.79
CA LYS A 172 5.54 0.86 -24.93
C LYS A 172 4.84 1.19 -23.61
N ASP A 173 3.59 1.62 -23.66
CA ASP A 173 2.79 1.94 -22.47
C ASP A 173 2.55 0.70 -21.59
N LEU A 174 2.31 -0.46 -22.21
CA LEU A 174 2.20 -1.74 -21.49
C LEU A 174 3.51 -2.13 -20.80
N ASN A 175 4.66 -1.86 -21.44
CA ASN A 175 5.97 -2.13 -20.86
C ASN A 175 6.30 -1.16 -19.71
N GLU A 176 5.91 0.11 -19.82
CA GLU A 176 6.01 1.10 -18.73
C GLU A 176 5.12 0.73 -17.55
N LEU A 177 3.87 0.32 -17.82
CA LEU A 177 2.95 -0.18 -16.80
C LEU A 177 3.52 -1.39 -16.07
N ASN A 178 4.10 -2.36 -16.80
CA ASN A 178 4.75 -3.52 -16.17
C ASN A 178 5.93 -3.13 -15.28
N ALA A 179 6.71 -2.12 -15.69
CA ALA A 179 7.84 -1.61 -14.90
C ALA A 179 7.40 -0.96 -13.58
N GLU A 180 6.30 -0.20 -13.58
CA GLU A 180 5.71 0.39 -12.36
C GLU A 180 5.29 -0.68 -11.34
N PHE A 181 4.75 -1.82 -11.81
CA PHE A 181 4.42 -2.96 -10.96
C PHE A 181 5.62 -3.86 -10.62
N LYS A 182 6.84 -3.49 -11.03
CA LYS A 182 8.07 -4.28 -10.88
C LYS A 182 7.93 -5.71 -11.42
N LEU A 183 7.08 -5.89 -12.42
CA LEU A 183 6.94 -7.16 -13.12
C LEU A 183 8.17 -7.30 -14.01
N GLN A 184 9.04 -8.30 -13.77
CA GLN A 184 10.22 -8.57 -14.60
C GLN A 184 9.83 -9.17 -15.97
N GLN A 185 9.08 -8.41 -16.77
CA GLN A 185 8.77 -8.75 -18.15
C GLN A 185 9.04 -7.56 -19.05
N HIS A 186 10.09 -7.69 -19.86
CA HIS A 186 10.22 -6.94 -21.09
C HIS A 186 9.41 -7.67 -22.16
N LEU A 187 8.42 -6.98 -22.74
CA LEU A 187 7.66 -7.52 -23.86
C LEU A 187 8.59 -7.53 -25.08
N GLU A 188 9.13 -8.70 -25.43
CA GLU A 188 9.97 -8.87 -26.63
C GLU A 188 9.17 -8.51 -27.90
N GLU A 189 7.85 -8.71 -27.85
CA GLU A 189 6.88 -8.36 -28.88
C GLU A 189 6.92 -6.86 -29.27
N LYS A 190 7.39 -5.98 -28.38
CA LYS A 190 7.59 -4.55 -28.68
C LYS A 190 8.54 -4.36 -29.86
N GLN A 191 9.67 -5.06 -29.88
CA GLN A 191 10.62 -4.95 -30.99
C GLN A 191 10.02 -5.50 -32.28
N THR A 192 9.21 -6.55 -32.20
CA THR A 192 8.56 -7.15 -33.36
C THR A 192 7.61 -6.17 -34.05
N VAL A 193 6.75 -5.46 -33.33
CA VAL A 193 5.76 -4.54 -33.94
C VAL A 193 6.39 -3.22 -34.35
N CYS A 194 7.24 -2.64 -33.50
CA CYS A 194 7.90 -1.37 -33.81
C CYS A 194 8.93 -1.48 -34.94
N GLY A 195 9.36 -2.70 -35.28
CA GLY A 195 10.28 -3.00 -36.39
C GLY A 195 9.60 -3.48 -37.67
N ILE A 196 8.26 -3.44 -37.75
CA ILE A 196 7.55 -3.77 -38.99
C ILE A 196 7.79 -2.66 -40.01
N GLU A 197 8.43 -3.01 -41.13
CA GLU A 197 8.50 -2.12 -42.30
C GLU A 197 7.16 -2.19 -43.04
N VAL A 198 6.57 -1.00 -43.23
CA VAL A 198 5.34 -0.88 -44.02
C VAL A 198 5.74 -0.72 -45.49
N PRO A 199 5.17 -1.52 -46.42
CA PRO A 199 5.54 -1.47 -47.83
C PRO A 199 5.22 -0.11 -48.44
N THR A 200 6.07 0.28 -49.39
CA THR A 200 5.96 1.51 -50.18
C THR A 200 4.77 1.45 -51.15
N LYS A 201 4.38 2.61 -51.69
CA LYS A 201 3.28 2.68 -52.67
C LYS A 201 3.58 1.83 -53.90
N GLU A 202 4.83 1.78 -54.36
CA GLU A 202 5.27 0.98 -55.51
C GLU A 202 5.14 -0.51 -55.21
N GLU A 203 5.58 -0.95 -54.03
CA GLU A 203 5.49 -2.35 -53.61
C GLU A 203 4.03 -2.80 -53.47
N ILE A 204 3.16 -1.96 -52.90
CA ILE A 204 1.72 -2.26 -52.82
C ILE A 204 1.10 -2.33 -54.22
N LEU A 205 1.50 -1.48 -55.15
CA LEU A 205 1.00 -1.48 -56.53
C LEU A 205 1.43 -2.75 -57.29
N THR A 206 2.70 -3.15 -57.20
CA THR A 206 3.20 -4.38 -57.84
C THR A 206 2.53 -5.60 -57.25
N GLU A 207 2.44 -5.69 -55.92
CA GLU A 207 1.77 -6.79 -55.23
C GLU A 207 0.27 -6.88 -55.62
N MET A 208 -0.42 -5.74 -55.71
CA MET A 208 -1.80 -5.70 -56.17
C MET A 208 -1.92 -6.11 -57.64
N GLN A 209 -1.03 -5.66 -58.53
CA GLN A 209 -1.04 -6.03 -59.95
C GLN A 209 -0.88 -7.54 -60.16
N GLU A 210 0.04 -8.15 -59.41
CA GLU A 210 0.42 -9.55 -59.57
C GLU A 210 -0.53 -10.49 -58.83
N ASN A 211 -0.98 -10.12 -57.62
CA ASN A 211 -1.60 -11.06 -56.68
C ASN A 211 -3.07 -10.74 -56.33
N TRP A 212 -3.69 -9.65 -56.82
CA TRP A 212 -5.08 -9.32 -56.45
C TRP A 212 -6.09 -10.44 -56.74
N PHE A 213 -5.94 -11.17 -57.86
CA PHE A 213 -6.90 -12.21 -58.23
C PHE A 213 -6.79 -13.40 -57.26
N ILE A 214 -5.56 -13.75 -56.88
CA ILE A 214 -5.27 -14.79 -55.90
C ILE A 214 -5.76 -14.35 -54.51
N ALA A 215 -5.56 -13.08 -54.14
CA ALA A 215 -6.04 -12.52 -52.89
C ALA A 215 -7.57 -12.54 -52.81
N TYR A 216 -8.27 -12.17 -53.89
CA TYR A 216 -9.73 -12.23 -53.99
C TYR A 216 -10.25 -13.67 -53.84
N GLU A 217 -9.67 -14.62 -54.58
CA GLU A 217 -10.07 -16.03 -54.53
C GLU A 217 -9.84 -16.62 -53.13
N ASN A 218 -8.69 -16.35 -52.51
CA ASN A 218 -8.40 -16.81 -51.14
C ASN A 218 -9.36 -16.20 -50.11
N ALA A 219 -9.69 -14.92 -50.24
CA ALA A 219 -10.65 -14.25 -49.35
C ALA A 219 -12.07 -14.80 -49.55
N ARG A 220 -12.49 -15.01 -50.81
CA ARG A 220 -13.75 -15.66 -51.16
C ARG A 220 -13.85 -17.05 -50.54
N ASP A 221 -12.83 -17.89 -50.71
CA ASP A 221 -12.83 -19.25 -50.20
C ASP A 221 -12.86 -19.30 -48.67
N ALA A 222 -12.13 -18.40 -48.00
CA ALA A 222 -12.14 -18.29 -46.55
C ALA A 222 -13.51 -17.83 -46.01
N VAL A 223 -14.13 -16.84 -46.65
CA VAL A 223 -15.46 -16.33 -46.26
C VAL A 223 -16.54 -17.37 -46.54
N ASN A 224 -16.50 -18.05 -47.69
CA ASN A 224 -17.48 -19.08 -48.03
C ASN A 224 -17.34 -20.31 -47.13
N HIS A 225 -16.12 -20.73 -46.78
CA HIS A 225 -15.91 -21.77 -45.77
C HIS A 225 -16.43 -21.34 -44.38
N ALA A 226 -16.33 -20.06 -44.02
CA ALA A 226 -16.90 -19.56 -42.77
C ALA A 226 -18.45 -19.45 -42.83
N ALA A 227 -19.00 -19.20 -44.02
CA ALA A 227 -20.44 -19.18 -44.27
C ALA A 227 -21.07 -20.57 -44.10
N ASP A 228 -20.33 -21.65 -44.36
CA ASP A 228 -20.76 -23.03 -44.06
C ASP A 228 -21.04 -23.26 -42.55
N GLU A 229 -20.41 -22.47 -41.67
CA GLU A 229 -20.62 -22.53 -40.22
C GLU A 229 -21.70 -21.56 -39.72
N ILE A 230 -22.09 -20.55 -40.51
CA ILE A 230 -23.02 -19.47 -40.13
C ILE A 230 -24.07 -19.26 -41.24
N PRO A 231 -25.30 -19.80 -41.08
CA PRO A 231 -26.29 -19.94 -42.17
C PRO A 231 -26.93 -18.63 -42.72
N GLU A 232 -26.46 -17.45 -42.29
CA GLU A 232 -26.92 -16.14 -42.77
C GLU A 232 -25.84 -15.34 -43.51
N MET A 233 -24.62 -15.88 -43.64
CA MET A 233 -23.55 -15.18 -44.34
C MET A 233 -23.72 -15.35 -45.85
N LEU A 234 -23.77 -14.24 -46.59
CA LEU A 234 -23.96 -14.24 -48.03
C LEU A 234 -22.71 -14.78 -48.73
N GLU A 235 -22.85 -15.86 -49.53
CA GLU A 235 -21.73 -16.40 -50.31
C GLU A 235 -21.17 -15.36 -51.28
N ILE A 236 -19.86 -15.20 -51.28
CA ILE A 236 -19.16 -14.33 -52.22
C ILE A 236 -19.06 -15.04 -53.57
N PRO A 237 -19.55 -14.44 -54.67
CA PRO A 237 -19.58 -15.09 -55.99
C PRO A 237 -18.20 -15.13 -56.66
N GLU A 238 -18.00 -16.09 -57.56
CA GLU A 238 -16.82 -16.14 -58.42
C GLU A 238 -16.73 -14.92 -59.35
N LEU A 239 -15.52 -14.44 -59.59
CA LEU A 239 -15.30 -13.31 -60.49
C LEU A 239 -15.36 -13.74 -61.97
N SER A 240 -16.21 -13.10 -62.77
CA SER A 240 -16.36 -13.46 -64.18
C SER A 240 -15.11 -13.13 -65.03
N LEU A 241 -14.95 -13.85 -66.15
CA LEU A 241 -13.89 -13.57 -67.16
C LEU A 241 -13.94 -12.14 -67.72
N SER A 242 -15.11 -11.50 -67.72
CA SER A 242 -15.26 -10.10 -68.12
C SER A 242 -14.66 -9.14 -67.09
N VAL A 243 -14.81 -9.41 -65.79
CA VAL A 243 -14.17 -8.61 -64.73
C VAL A 243 -12.64 -8.74 -64.81
N LYS A 244 -12.10 -9.94 -65.09
CA LYS A 244 -10.66 -10.13 -65.32
C LYS A 244 -10.11 -9.25 -66.47
N ARG A 245 -10.86 -9.12 -67.57
CA ARG A 245 -10.45 -8.26 -68.70
C ARG A 245 -10.59 -6.78 -68.41
N TYR A 246 -11.65 -6.37 -67.72
CA TYR A 246 -11.82 -4.98 -67.28
C TYR A 246 -10.73 -4.57 -66.30
N TRP A 247 -10.25 -5.51 -65.47
CA TRP A 247 -9.15 -5.25 -64.56
C TRP A 247 -7.84 -4.89 -65.28
N ALA A 248 -7.47 -5.61 -66.33
CA ALA A 248 -6.26 -5.27 -67.12
C ALA A 248 -6.34 -3.85 -67.71
N MET A 249 -7.50 -3.45 -68.22
CA MET A 249 -7.74 -2.10 -68.73
C MET A 249 -7.73 -1.04 -67.61
N LEU A 250 -8.29 -1.38 -66.44
CA LEU A 250 -8.27 -0.54 -65.25
C LEU A 250 -6.82 -0.31 -64.79
N MET A 251 -6.01 -1.36 -64.72
CA MET A 251 -4.61 -1.30 -64.25
C MET A 251 -3.73 -0.43 -65.16
N GLU A 252 -3.88 -0.51 -66.48
CA GLU A 252 -3.16 0.38 -67.41
C GLU A 252 -3.55 1.86 -67.20
N THR A 253 -4.83 2.12 -66.89
CA THR A 253 -5.32 3.46 -66.56
C THR A 253 -4.81 3.92 -65.19
N LEU A 254 -4.67 2.98 -64.26
CA LEU A 254 -4.22 3.19 -62.89
C LEU A 254 -2.73 3.53 -62.82
N GLU A 255 -1.88 2.87 -63.61
CA GLU A 255 -0.46 3.22 -63.74
C GLU A 255 -0.28 4.68 -64.20
N LYS A 256 -1.03 5.10 -65.22
CA LYS A 256 -0.98 6.48 -65.74
C LYS A 256 -1.44 7.51 -64.71
N PHE A 257 -2.47 7.17 -63.91
CA PHE A 257 -2.94 8.04 -62.83
C PHE A 257 -1.96 8.10 -61.66
N MET A 258 -1.41 6.97 -61.20
CA MET A 258 -0.46 6.92 -60.09
C MET A 258 0.84 7.66 -60.40
N ALA A 259 1.33 7.60 -61.65
CA ALA A 259 2.46 8.40 -62.11
C ALA A 259 2.22 9.92 -62.05
N SER A 260 0.94 10.35 -61.97
CA SER A 260 0.57 11.76 -61.86
C SER A 260 0.40 12.26 -60.42
N ILE A 261 0.35 11.36 -59.43
CA ILE A 261 0.23 11.74 -58.02
C ILE A 261 1.63 12.03 -57.47
N PRO A 262 1.88 13.23 -56.91
CA PRO A 262 3.15 13.54 -56.25
C PRO A 262 3.42 12.60 -55.07
N ASP A 263 4.69 12.33 -54.77
CA ASP A 263 5.11 11.52 -53.61
C ASP A 263 4.59 12.11 -52.31
N PHE A 264 3.46 11.59 -51.83
CA PHE A 264 2.82 12.07 -50.61
C PHE A 264 3.63 11.70 -49.34
N PHE A 265 4.54 10.73 -49.43
CA PHE A 265 5.33 10.18 -48.33
C PHE A 265 6.80 10.63 -48.32
N LYS A 266 7.21 11.55 -49.19
CA LYS A 266 8.63 11.98 -49.24
C LYS A 266 9.08 12.74 -47.98
N ASP A 267 8.14 13.21 -47.18
CA ASP A 267 8.35 14.10 -46.03
C ASP A 267 7.88 13.52 -44.69
N TRP A 268 7.58 12.21 -44.61
CA TRP A 268 7.26 11.50 -43.36
C TRP A 268 8.37 10.55 -42.95
#